data_AF-A0A131Y9G8-F1
#
_entry.id   AF-A0A131Y9G8-F1
#
_cell.length_a   1.000
_cell.length_b   1.000
_cell.length_c   1.000
_cell.angle_alpha   90.00
_cell.angle_beta   90.00
_cell.angle_gamma   90.00
#
_symmetry.space_group_name_H-M   'P 1'
#
loop_
_entity.id
_entity.type
_entity.pdbx_description
1 polymer ?
#
loop_
_entity_poly.entity_id
_entity_poly.type
_entity_poly.pdbx_seq_one_letter_code
_entity_poly.pdbx_strand_id
1 'polypeptide(L)'
;RSYKVPSGFSSVKGNPLSLDNVGTEEKRIWLFQTPNEVNIADLNGLEIFLRNSDEKVVRIGDNSYLFTRTAETEYTKSLSVAMLSDEDGQNILVPCCLAGSAVLTKKVGLPEGFAPKVFTSRQESHGSAVHHSAHQRFTPFGSGQVVTRSKRHKHKDKFRETAKKARKR
;
A
#
# COMPACT_ATOMS: atom_id res chain seq x y z
N ARG A 1 43.68 13.68 -25.62
CA ARG A 1 43.37 14.25 -24.28
C ARG A 1 43.31 13.08 -23.31
N SER A 2 44.04 13.11 -22.19
CA SER A 2 43.99 12.03 -21.19
C SER A 2 42.69 12.10 -20.39
N TYR A 3 42.15 10.94 -20.00
CA TYR A 3 40.99 10.85 -19.12
C TYR A 3 41.31 11.45 -17.74
N LYS A 4 40.38 12.23 -17.17
CA LYS A 4 40.52 12.80 -15.83
C LYS A 4 39.46 12.20 -14.92
N VAL A 5 39.91 11.53 -13.87
CA VAL A 5 39.04 10.98 -12.82
C VAL A 5 38.42 12.12 -12.02
N PRO A 6 37.09 12.13 -11.79
CA PRO A 6 36.45 13.13 -10.93
C PRO A 6 36.98 13.08 -9.49
N SER A 7 37.00 14.24 -8.82
CA SER A 7 37.38 14.33 -7.41
C SER A 7 36.47 13.46 -6.53
N GLY A 8 37.08 12.68 -5.64
CA GLY A 8 36.36 11.75 -4.75
C GLY A 8 36.38 10.29 -5.19
N PHE A 9 36.88 10.00 -6.39
CA PHE A 9 37.11 8.63 -6.86
C PHE A 9 38.59 8.28 -6.81
N SER A 10 38.89 7.07 -6.35
CA SER A 10 40.24 6.50 -6.34
C SER A 10 40.29 5.22 -7.17
N SER A 11 41.40 4.98 -7.85
CA SER A 11 41.65 3.72 -8.55
C SER A 11 41.78 2.57 -7.54
N VAL A 12 41.01 1.51 -7.76
CA VAL A 12 41.12 0.25 -7.02
C VAL A 12 42.10 -0.65 -7.78
N LYS A 13 43.11 -1.16 -7.08
CA LYS A 13 44.20 -1.97 -7.68
C LYS A 13 44.18 -3.44 -7.28
N GLY A 14 43.26 -3.84 -6.40
CA GLY A 14 43.16 -5.23 -5.93
C GLY A 14 42.08 -5.97 -6.71
N ASN A 15 42.36 -7.22 -7.07
CA ASN A 15 41.38 -8.13 -7.62
C ASN A 15 41.19 -9.34 -6.68
N PRO A 16 39.98 -9.61 -6.18
CA PRO A 16 39.71 -10.81 -5.41
C PRO A 16 39.52 -12.08 -6.28
N LEU A 17 39.46 -11.96 -7.61
CA LEU A 17 39.16 -13.07 -8.51
C LEU A 17 40.36 -13.42 -9.41
N SER A 18 40.82 -14.67 -9.35
CA SER A 18 41.82 -15.23 -10.27
C SER A 18 41.12 -15.90 -11.46
N LEU A 19 41.65 -15.63 -12.66
CA LEU A 19 41.10 -16.10 -13.95
C LEU A 19 41.14 -17.63 -14.09
N ASP A 20 42.10 -18.28 -13.40
CA ASP A 20 42.26 -19.74 -13.38
C ASP A 20 41.03 -20.48 -12.83
N ASN A 21 40.17 -19.77 -12.09
CA ASN A 21 38.95 -20.34 -11.51
C ASN A 21 37.70 -20.14 -12.38
N VAL A 22 37.84 -19.47 -13.53
CA VAL A 22 36.71 -18.95 -14.29
C VAL A 22 36.68 -19.56 -15.69
N GLY A 23 35.59 -20.26 -16.04
CA GLY A 23 35.36 -20.77 -17.40
C GLY A 23 35.81 -22.21 -17.67
N THR A 24 36.22 -22.98 -16.65
CA THR A 24 36.32 -24.44 -16.78
C THR A 24 34.91 -25.05 -16.79
N GLU A 25 34.69 -26.17 -17.51
CA GLU A 25 33.37 -26.82 -17.61
C GLU A 25 32.73 -27.16 -16.25
N GLU A 26 33.56 -27.30 -15.22
CA GLU A 26 33.16 -27.65 -13.85
C GLU A 26 32.66 -26.44 -13.04
N LYS A 27 33.05 -25.21 -13.39
CA LYS A 27 32.77 -24.01 -12.59
C LYS A 27 31.83 -23.05 -13.32
N ARG A 28 30.80 -22.61 -12.61
CA ARG A 28 29.76 -21.70 -13.13
C ARG A 28 29.80 -20.37 -12.38
N ILE A 29 29.69 -19.26 -13.11
CA ILE A 29 29.50 -17.95 -12.49
C ILE A 29 28.01 -17.71 -12.25
N TRP A 30 27.67 -17.27 -11.04
CA TRP A 30 26.31 -16.92 -10.65
C TRP A 30 26.26 -15.48 -10.14
N LEU A 31 25.19 -14.76 -10.48
CA LEU A 31 24.90 -13.45 -9.91
C LEU A 31 24.01 -13.61 -8.67
N PHE A 32 24.51 -13.23 -7.50
CA PHE A 32 23.74 -13.21 -6.26
C PHE A 32 23.33 -11.78 -5.93
N GLN A 33 22.02 -11.57 -5.77
CA GLN A 33 21.45 -10.31 -5.30
C GLN A 33 21.01 -10.48 -3.85
N THR A 34 21.56 -9.64 -2.97
CA THR A 34 21.30 -9.68 -1.53
C THR A 34 20.85 -8.29 -1.04
N PRO A 35 19.94 -8.21 -0.06
CA PRO A 35 19.59 -6.95 0.58
C PRO A 35 20.80 -6.38 1.34
N ASN A 36 20.92 -5.06 1.37
CA ASN A 36 22.08 -4.38 1.96
C ASN A 36 22.25 -4.66 3.46
N GLU A 37 21.16 -4.97 4.17
CA GLU A 37 21.20 -5.33 5.59
C GLU A 37 21.74 -6.73 5.87
N VAL A 38 21.88 -7.57 4.84
CA VAL A 38 22.42 -8.93 4.98
C VAL A 38 23.94 -8.86 4.91
N ASN A 39 24.59 -9.19 6.01
CA ASN A 39 26.03 -9.39 6.02
C ASN A 39 26.37 -10.75 5.38
N ILE A 40 26.98 -10.72 4.19
CA ILE A 40 27.32 -11.93 3.43
C ILE A 40 28.33 -12.80 4.18
N ALA A 41 29.18 -12.21 5.04
CA ALA A 41 30.14 -12.97 5.83
C ALA A 41 29.46 -13.93 6.82
N ASP A 42 28.23 -13.62 7.25
CA ASP A 42 27.46 -14.46 8.18
C ASP A 42 26.82 -15.68 7.48
N LEU A 43 26.91 -15.76 6.16
CA LEU A 43 26.37 -16.86 5.36
C LEU A 43 27.36 -18.02 5.18
N ASN A 44 28.53 -17.96 5.83
CA ASN A 44 29.57 -18.96 5.66
C ASN A 44 29.07 -20.36 6.08
N GLY A 45 29.08 -21.32 5.16
CA GLY A 45 28.59 -22.69 5.36
C GLY A 45 27.08 -22.90 5.13
N LEU A 46 26.34 -21.89 4.69
CA LEU A 46 24.91 -22.02 4.43
C LEU A 46 24.66 -22.72 3.08
N GLU A 47 24.51 -24.03 3.11
CA GLU A 47 24.24 -24.82 1.90
C GLU A 47 22.78 -24.66 1.43
N ILE A 48 22.60 -23.90 0.35
CA ILE A 48 21.31 -23.76 -0.32
C ILE A 48 21.31 -24.59 -1.60
N PHE A 49 20.84 -25.83 -1.47
CA PHE A 49 20.49 -26.65 -2.61
C PHE A 49 19.09 -26.28 -3.10
N LEU A 50 19.03 -25.84 -4.36
CA LEU A 50 17.79 -25.64 -5.10
C LEU A 50 17.87 -26.41 -6.43
N ARG A 51 16.74 -26.92 -6.91
CA ARG A 51 16.56 -27.27 -8.33
C ARG A 51 16.03 -26.04 -9.06
N ASN A 52 16.03 -26.08 -10.40
CA ASN A 52 15.61 -24.92 -11.18
C ASN A 52 14.17 -24.53 -10.83
N SER A 53 13.91 -23.22 -10.70
CA SER A 53 12.63 -22.62 -10.28
C SER A 53 12.17 -22.91 -8.85
N ASP A 54 13.00 -23.54 -8.02
CA ASP A 54 12.67 -23.72 -6.61
C ASP A 54 12.86 -22.41 -5.82
N GLU A 55 12.05 -22.26 -4.79
CA GLU A 55 12.21 -21.23 -3.76
C GLU A 55 12.47 -21.90 -2.41
N LYS A 56 13.35 -21.31 -1.59
CA LYS A 56 13.63 -21.79 -0.23
C LYS A 56 13.58 -20.64 0.75
N VAL A 57 12.93 -20.88 1.89
CA VAL A 57 12.97 -19.94 3.00
C VAL A 57 14.23 -20.17 3.82
N VAL A 58 15.01 -19.11 4.03
CA VAL A 58 16.26 -19.11 4.79
C VAL A 58 16.13 -18.12 5.94
N ARG A 59 16.60 -18.49 7.12
CA ARG A 59 16.66 -17.60 8.29
C ARG A 59 18.08 -17.08 8.44
N ILE A 60 18.22 -15.76 8.51
CA ILE A 60 19.52 -15.09 8.71
C ILE A 60 19.31 -14.08 9.85
N GLY A 61 19.94 -14.37 10.99
CA GLY A 61 19.60 -13.73 12.26
C GLY A 61 18.11 -13.91 12.59
N ASP A 62 17.46 -12.81 12.97
CA ASP A 62 16.03 -12.79 13.32
C ASP A 62 15.09 -12.68 12.11
N ASN A 63 15.64 -12.45 10.92
CA ASN A 63 14.85 -12.20 9.72
C ASN A 63 14.68 -13.49 8.90
N SER A 64 13.53 -13.57 8.24
CA SER A 64 13.23 -14.62 7.26
C SER A 64 13.39 -14.05 5.85
N TYR A 65 14.00 -14.81 4.96
CA TYR A 65 14.22 -14.44 3.58
C TYR A 65 13.76 -15.56 2.65
N LEU A 66 13.22 -15.19 1.50
CA LEU A 66 12.95 -16.07 0.39
C LEU A 66 14.15 -16.04 -0.55
N PHE A 67 14.82 -17.17 -0.69
CA PHE A 67 15.87 -17.36 -1.67
C PHE A 67 15.27 -18.00 -2.91
N THR A 68 15.39 -17.33 -4.04
CA THR A 68 14.92 -17.82 -5.35
C THR A 68 16.10 -17.96 -6.29
N ARG A 69 16.05 -18.97 -7.16
CA ARG A 69 17.08 -19.17 -8.20
C ARG A 69 16.44 -19.26 -9.57
N THR A 70 16.96 -18.44 -10.48
CA THR A 70 16.58 -18.45 -11.88
C THR A 70 17.80 -18.83 -12.70
N ALA A 71 17.64 -19.80 -13.61
CA ALA A 71 18.69 -20.14 -14.57
C ALA A 71 18.94 -18.97 -15.53
N GLU A 72 19.77 -19.18 -16.55
CA GLU A 72 20.08 -18.17 -17.56
C GLU A 72 18.80 -17.54 -18.16
N THR A 73 18.74 -16.21 -18.11
CA THR A 73 17.66 -15.37 -18.66
C THR A 73 18.22 -14.38 -19.68
N GLU A 74 17.36 -13.71 -20.45
CA GLU A 74 17.78 -12.58 -21.31
C GLU A 74 18.50 -11.48 -20.53
N TYR A 75 18.05 -11.22 -19.30
CA TYR A 75 18.70 -10.27 -18.40
C TYR A 75 20.14 -10.69 -18.10
N THR A 76 20.38 -11.94 -17.68
CA THR A 76 21.74 -12.39 -17.36
C THR A 76 22.64 -12.49 -18.59
N LYS A 77 22.08 -12.70 -19.79
CA LYS A 77 22.80 -12.64 -21.07
C LYS A 77 23.24 -11.23 -21.46
N SER A 78 22.50 -10.22 -21.01
CA SER A 78 22.85 -8.80 -21.26
C SER A 78 24.00 -8.28 -20.40
N LEU A 79 24.39 -9.03 -19.37
CA LEU A 79 25.43 -8.65 -18.43
C LEU A 79 26.78 -9.24 -18.84
N SER A 80 27.85 -8.48 -18.62
CA SER A 80 29.23 -8.94 -18.80
C SER A 80 29.97 -8.92 -17.47
N VAL A 81 30.83 -9.90 -17.25
CA VAL A 81 31.72 -9.94 -16.09
C VAL A 81 33.03 -9.27 -16.49
N ALA A 82 33.41 -8.23 -15.74
CA ALA A 82 34.70 -7.57 -15.89
C ALA A 82 35.58 -7.91 -14.69
N MET A 83 36.85 -8.18 -14.94
CA MET A 83 37.84 -8.49 -13.91
C MET A 83 39.17 -7.81 -14.21
N LEU A 84 39.98 -7.54 -13.19
CA LEU A 84 41.29 -6.94 -13.38
C LEU A 84 42.28 -7.99 -13.91
N SER A 85 42.96 -7.70 -15.01
CA SER A 85 44.07 -8.52 -15.50
C SER A 85 45.27 -8.38 -14.57
N ASP A 86 45.88 -9.52 -14.25
CA ASP A 86 47.09 -9.59 -13.42
C ASP A 86 48.33 -9.03 -14.16
N GLU A 87 48.33 -9.03 -15.50
CA GLU A 87 49.49 -8.58 -16.30
C GLU A 87 49.51 -7.06 -16.50
N ASP A 88 48.38 -6.48 -16.89
CA ASP A 88 48.32 -5.07 -17.32
C ASP A 88 47.63 -4.15 -16.30
N GLY A 89 47.05 -4.72 -15.23
CA GLY A 89 46.26 -3.97 -14.25
C GLY A 89 45.02 -3.28 -14.86
N GLN A 90 44.59 -3.73 -16.03
CA GLN A 90 43.41 -3.23 -16.74
C GLN A 90 42.24 -4.20 -16.61
N ASN A 91 41.01 -3.69 -16.64
CA ASN A 91 39.84 -4.54 -16.66
C ASN A 91 39.71 -5.26 -18.00
N ILE A 92 39.56 -6.58 -17.96
CA ILE A 92 39.26 -7.44 -19.09
C ILE A 92 37.86 -8.03 -18.94
N LEU A 93 37.22 -8.31 -20.07
CA LEU A 93 35.94 -9.00 -20.10
C LEU A 93 36.18 -10.51 -20.03
N VAL A 94 35.50 -11.16 -19.10
CA VAL A 94 35.55 -12.61 -18.99
C VAL A 94 34.74 -13.22 -20.13
N PRO A 95 35.30 -14.14 -20.92
CA PRO A 95 34.60 -14.76 -22.05
C PRO A 95 33.67 -15.88 -21.58
N CYS A 96 32.75 -15.59 -20.66
CA CYS A 96 31.76 -16.56 -20.19
C CYS A 96 30.42 -15.91 -19.86
N CYS A 97 29.35 -16.70 -19.97
CA CYS A 97 28.01 -16.28 -19.58
C CYS A 97 27.77 -16.56 -18.09
N LEU A 98 26.93 -15.73 -17.46
CA LEU A 98 26.35 -16.04 -16.16
C LEU A 98 25.40 -17.24 -16.30
N ALA A 99 25.58 -18.26 -15.46
CA ALA A 99 24.72 -19.44 -15.44
C ALA A 99 23.28 -19.15 -14.98
N GLY A 100 23.08 -17.99 -14.35
CA GLY A 100 21.80 -17.53 -13.86
C GLY A 100 21.97 -16.48 -12.76
N SER A 101 20.87 -16.23 -12.06
CA SER A 101 20.84 -15.35 -10.90
C SER A 101 20.13 -15.99 -9.73
N ALA A 102 20.53 -15.60 -8.53
CA ALA A 102 19.86 -15.94 -7.31
C ALA A 102 19.55 -14.67 -6.53
N VAL A 103 18.34 -14.59 -5.97
CA VAL A 103 17.86 -13.39 -5.29
C VAL A 103 17.40 -13.77 -3.89
N LEU A 104 17.90 -13.03 -2.91
CA LEU A 104 17.45 -13.12 -1.54
C LEU A 104 16.46 -11.96 -1.26
N THR A 105 15.20 -12.28 -1.02
CA THR A 105 14.14 -11.30 -0.77
C THR A 105 13.68 -11.40 0.68
N LYS A 106 13.69 -10.30 1.42
CA LYS A 106 13.21 -10.29 2.81
C LYS A 106 11.72 -10.63 2.86
N LYS A 107 11.36 -11.67 3.63
CA LYS A 107 9.96 -11.96 3.93
C LYS A 107 9.50 -11.06 5.06
N VAL A 108 8.58 -10.17 4.74
CA VAL A 108 7.81 -9.45 5.75
C VAL A 108 6.56 -10.28 6.05
N GLY A 109 6.48 -10.84 7.26
CA GLY A 109 5.26 -11.47 7.72
C GLY A 109 4.20 -10.40 7.93
N LEU A 110 3.09 -10.48 7.19
CA LEU A 110 1.87 -9.80 7.62
C LEU A 110 1.37 -10.50 8.88
N PRO A 111 1.00 -9.78 9.96
CA PRO A 111 0.38 -10.39 11.12
C PRO A 111 -0.82 -11.23 10.69
N GLU A 112 -0.97 -12.44 11.25
CA GLU A 112 -2.19 -13.23 11.05
C GLU A 112 -3.41 -12.37 11.43
N GLY A 113 -4.33 -12.18 10.49
CA GLY A 113 -5.51 -11.34 10.69
C GLY A 113 -5.37 -9.89 10.23
N PHE A 114 -4.28 -9.50 9.54
CA PHE A 114 -4.23 -8.22 8.83
C PHE A 114 -5.15 -8.25 7.61
N ALA A 115 -6.45 -8.06 7.83
CA ALA A 115 -7.37 -7.60 6.81
C ALA A 115 -7.16 -6.08 6.68
N PRO A 116 -6.77 -5.55 5.50
CA PRO A 116 -6.86 -4.10 5.31
C PRO A 116 -8.29 -3.70 5.64
N LYS A 117 -8.47 -2.72 6.52
CA LYS A 117 -9.78 -2.12 6.77
C LYS A 117 -10.24 -1.50 5.44
N VAL A 118 -10.86 -2.30 4.58
CA VAL A 118 -11.62 -1.79 3.46
C VAL A 118 -12.71 -0.96 4.11
N PHE A 119 -12.68 0.34 3.89
CA PHE A 119 -13.70 1.25 4.37
C PHE A 119 -15.00 0.94 3.59
N THR A 120 -15.69 -0.13 3.95
CA THR A 120 -17.01 -0.45 3.42
C THR A 120 -18.08 0.26 4.23
N SER A 121 -17.94 1.57 4.45
CA SER A 121 -19.08 2.37 4.88
C SER A 121 -19.85 2.83 3.64
N ARG A 122 -20.60 1.92 3.01
CA ARG A 122 -21.86 2.40 2.43
C ARG A 122 -22.77 2.60 3.64
N GLN A 123 -22.68 3.77 4.24
CA GLN A 123 -23.59 4.19 5.28
C GLN A 123 -24.97 4.17 4.61
N GLU A 124 -25.77 3.15 4.89
CA GLU A 124 -27.19 3.21 4.58
C GLU A 124 -27.72 4.42 5.31
N SER A 125 -28.11 5.43 4.54
CA SER A 125 -28.71 6.65 5.04
C SER A 125 -29.77 6.27 6.07
N HIS A 126 -29.67 6.82 7.28
CA HIS A 126 -30.66 6.65 8.34
C HIS A 126 -32.00 7.31 7.93
N GLY A 127 -32.67 6.76 6.93
CA GLY A 127 -33.99 7.19 6.50
C GLY A 127 -35.10 6.68 7.42
N SER A 128 -34.86 5.63 8.20
CA SER A 128 -35.91 4.98 8.98
C SER A 128 -36.28 5.74 10.27
N ALA A 129 -35.34 6.42 10.93
CA ALA A 129 -35.60 7.06 12.23
C ALA A 129 -36.38 8.40 12.13
N VAL A 130 -36.48 9.01 10.95
CA VAL A 130 -37.15 10.31 10.77
C VAL A 130 -38.65 10.15 10.49
N HIS A 131 -39.13 8.95 10.15
CA HIS A 131 -40.53 8.74 9.77
C HIS A 131 -41.50 8.47 10.94
N HIS A 132 -41.03 8.34 12.18
CA HIS A 132 -41.94 8.13 13.32
C HIS A 132 -42.80 9.36 13.68
N SER A 133 -42.51 10.54 13.11
CA SER A 133 -43.28 11.77 13.35
C SER A 133 -43.95 12.34 12.09
N ALA A 134 -43.85 11.66 10.95
CA ALA A 134 -44.43 12.11 9.70
C ALA A 134 -45.94 11.82 9.65
N HIS A 135 -46.74 12.61 10.36
CA HIS A 135 -48.19 12.59 10.20
C HIS A 135 -48.61 13.26 8.89
N GLN A 136 -49.54 12.62 8.18
CA GLN A 136 -50.17 13.09 6.94
C GLN A 136 -50.77 14.50 7.13
N ARG A 137 -50.12 15.53 6.54
CA ARG A 137 -50.54 16.95 6.61
C ARG A 137 -51.43 17.37 5.44
N PHE A 138 -52.32 16.50 4.97
CA PHE A 138 -53.28 16.88 3.94
C PHE A 138 -54.70 16.53 4.38
N THR A 139 -55.46 17.55 4.77
CA THR A 139 -56.91 17.49 4.97
C THR A 139 -57.57 18.22 3.80
N PRO A 140 -58.39 17.56 2.97
CA PRO A 140 -59.11 18.25 1.91
C PRO A 140 -60.14 19.21 2.50
N PHE A 141 -60.42 20.30 1.78
CA PHE A 141 -61.40 21.31 2.19
C PHE A 141 -62.78 20.66 2.45
N GLY A 142 -63.30 20.82 3.67
CA GLY A 142 -64.66 20.36 4.04
C GLY A 142 -64.75 19.17 5.01
N SER A 143 -63.64 18.60 5.49
CA SER A 143 -63.65 17.46 6.43
C SER A 143 -63.63 17.82 7.93
N GLY A 144 -63.75 19.10 8.26
CA GLY A 144 -63.93 19.58 9.64
C GLY A 144 -65.40 19.71 10.03
N GLN A 145 -65.69 19.65 11.33
CA GLN A 145 -67.04 19.79 11.88
C GLN A 145 -67.66 21.12 11.44
N VAL A 146 -68.72 21.06 10.62
CA VAL A 146 -69.48 22.21 10.16
C VAL A 146 -70.22 22.82 11.37
N VAL A 147 -69.70 23.93 11.90
CA VAL A 147 -70.42 24.71 12.90
C VAL A 147 -71.42 25.60 12.18
N THR A 148 -72.68 25.16 12.10
CA THR A 148 -73.79 26.01 11.66
C THR A 148 -74.07 27.05 12.75
N ARG A 149 -73.55 28.28 12.57
CA ARG A 149 -74.00 29.43 13.38
C ARG A 149 -75.41 29.81 12.97
N SER A 150 -76.43 29.26 13.64
CA SER A 150 -77.79 29.79 13.52
C SER A 150 -77.82 31.24 14.04
N LYS A 151 -78.27 32.17 13.20
CA LYS A 151 -78.52 33.56 13.59
C LYS A 151 -79.69 33.58 14.56
N ARG A 152 -79.43 33.60 15.88
CA ARG A 152 -80.47 33.91 16.86
C ARG A 152 -80.85 35.38 16.71
N HIS A 153 -82.06 35.59 16.22
CA HIS A 153 -82.74 36.88 16.20
C HIS A 153 -83.00 37.31 17.65
N LYS A 154 -82.17 38.20 18.21
CA LYS A 154 -82.49 38.84 19.50
C LYS A 154 -83.59 39.86 19.27
N HIS A 155 -84.82 39.47 19.58
CA HIS A 155 -85.94 40.38 19.69
C HIS A 155 -85.65 41.36 20.84
N LYS A 156 -85.86 42.65 20.55
CA LYS A 156 -85.82 43.76 21.52
C LYS A 156 -86.87 43.52 22.58
N ASP A 157 -86.49 43.67 23.85
CA ASP A 157 -87.35 44.33 24.83
C ASP A 157 -86.47 45.01 25.89
N LYS A 158 -86.62 46.34 25.93
CA LYS A 158 -86.74 47.24 27.11
C LYS A 158 -85.77 46.95 28.28
N PHE A 159 -85.01 47.90 28.82
CA PHE A 159 -85.41 49.24 29.22
C PHE A 159 -84.15 49.91 29.81
N ARG A 160 -83.93 51.17 29.43
CA ARG A 160 -83.49 52.31 30.25
C ARG A 160 -82.14 52.30 31.01
N GLU A 161 -81.42 53.41 30.75
CA GLU A 161 -80.80 54.34 31.73
C GLU A 161 -79.71 53.76 32.64
N THR A 162 -78.49 54.27 32.76
CA THR A 162 -77.85 55.58 32.55
C THR A 162 -76.33 55.31 32.56
N ALA A 163 -75.53 55.68 31.57
CA ALA A 163 -74.83 56.96 31.47
C ALA A 163 -74.23 57.49 32.80
N LYS A 164 -72.92 57.29 33.02
CA LYS A 164 -71.87 58.35 32.98
C LYS A 164 -70.60 57.99 33.80
N LYS A 165 -69.47 58.03 33.08
CA LYS A 165 -68.18 58.66 33.43
C LYS A 165 -67.70 58.61 34.89
N ALA A 166 -66.57 57.95 35.10
CA ALA A 166 -65.55 58.43 36.03
C ALA A 166 -64.47 59.21 35.24
N ARG A 167 -64.59 60.55 35.19
CA ARG A 167 -63.48 61.46 34.89
C ARG A 167 -63.71 62.84 35.54
N LYS A 168 -62.90 63.12 36.57
CA LYS A 168 -62.50 64.39 37.21
C LYS A 168 -63.53 65.22 38.01
N ARG A 169 -63.06 65.55 39.22
CA ARG A 169 -63.19 66.79 40.03
C ARG A 169 -64.59 67.32 40.31
#